data_AF-A0A0F9F0P4-F1
#
_entry.id   AF-A0A0F9F0P4-F1
#
_cell.length_a   1.000
_cell.length_b   1.000
_cell.length_c   1.000
_cell.angle_alpha   90.00
_cell.angle_beta   90.00
_cell.angle_gamma   90.00
#
_symmetry.space_group_name_H-M   'P 1'
#
loop_
_entity.id
_entity.type
_entity.pdbx_description
1 polymer ?
#
loop_
_entity_poly.entity_id
_entity_poly.type
_entity_poly.pdbx_seq_one_letter_code
_entity_poly.pdbx_strand_id
1 'polypeptide(L)'
;MIEELIDAQWDQMYGTSIPQLRFFVPTNLFWRKLKKLSSRFSMIIDCGTGNGDLPKEAMARNIKMAGVDIIHRKGNDPCEVQIIPAHRMPFSPDIWALACRPNHSGWCCNLQELATESGAGFIYVGMPNNMDTDVDLDLNPPDDLILD
;
A
#
# COMPACT_ATOMS: atom_id res chain seq x y z
N MET A 1 7.86 -14.47 -12.19
CA MET A 1 9.04 -14.55 -11.30
C MET A 1 8.85 -13.80 -9.97
N ILE A 2 8.56 -12.49 -9.93
CA ILE A 2 8.35 -11.80 -8.63
C ILE A 2 6.99 -12.15 -7.99
N GLU A 3 5.91 -12.23 -8.77
CA GLU A 3 4.59 -12.65 -8.26
C GLU A 3 4.63 -14.07 -7.67
N GLU A 4 5.27 -15.01 -8.37
CA GLU A 4 5.47 -16.39 -7.89
C GLU A 4 6.29 -16.44 -6.59
N LEU A 5 7.26 -15.54 -6.41
CA LEU A 5 8.01 -15.42 -5.16
C LEU A 5 7.16 -14.83 -4.03
N ILE A 6 6.31 -13.86 -4.33
CA ILE A 6 5.37 -13.28 -3.35
C ILE A 6 4.33 -14.33 -2.94
N ASP A 7 3.81 -15.10 -3.89
CA ASP A 7 2.89 -16.20 -3.63
C ASP A 7 3.56 -17.31 -2.80
N ALA A 8 4.80 -17.69 -3.14
CA ALA A 8 5.55 -18.66 -2.35
C ALA A 8 5.84 -18.15 -0.92
N GLN A 9 6.15 -16.85 -0.77
CA GLN A 9 6.30 -16.22 0.56
C GLN A 9 4.96 -16.21 1.31
N TRP A 10 3.86 -15.91 0.63
CA TRP A 10 2.55 -15.90 1.22
C TRP A 10 2.16 -17.30 1.71
N ASP A 11 2.36 -18.35 0.90
CA ASP A 11 2.12 -19.74 1.27
C ASP A 11 2.98 -20.18 2.47
N GLN A 12 4.24 -19.78 2.51
CA GLN A 12 5.14 -20.07 3.65
C GLN A 12 4.70 -19.37 4.93
N MET A 13 4.21 -18.14 4.81
CA MET A 13 3.85 -17.30 5.95
C MET A 13 2.39 -17.48 6.39
N TYR A 14 1.58 -18.16 5.58
CA TYR A 14 0.18 -18.41 5.88
C TYR A 14 0.02 -19.16 7.21
N GLY A 15 -0.72 -18.57 8.15
CA GLY A 15 -0.90 -19.11 9.50
C GLY A 15 0.21 -18.75 10.50
N THR A 16 1.27 -18.05 10.08
CA THR A 16 2.29 -17.50 10.99
C THR A 16 1.86 -16.12 11.49
N SER A 17 2.02 -15.86 12.79
CA SER A 17 1.75 -14.56 13.40
C SER A 17 3.04 -13.93 13.92
N ILE A 18 3.46 -12.83 13.29
CA ILE A 18 4.67 -12.09 13.68
C ILE A 18 4.34 -10.89 14.60
N PRO A 19 5.33 -10.30 15.29
CA PRO A 19 5.09 -9.14 16.15
C PRO A 19 4.47 -7.96 15.40
N GLN A 20 3.77 -7.13 16.16
CA GLN A 20 3.24 -5.86 15.69
C GLN A 20 4.35 -4.97 15.13
N LEU A 21 4.09 -4.33 13.99
CA LEU A 21 4.99 -3.35 13.41
C LEU A 21 4.21 -2.28 12.66
N ARG A 22 4.54 -1.02 12.97
CA ARG A 22 4.07 0.15 12.25
C ARG A 22 5.20 0.68 11.38
N PHE A 23 4.94 0.82 10.08
CA PHE A 23 5.94 1.26 9.11
C PHE A 23 5.92 2.77 8.85
N PHE A 24 4.78 3.40 9.07
CA PHE A 24 4.58 4.82 8.77
C PHE A 24 3.72 5.50 9.83
N VAL A 25 4.13 6.71 10.22
CA VAL A 25 3.39 7.58 11.13
C VAL A 25 2.95 8.81 10.34
N PRO A 26 1.68 8.89 9.92
CA PRO A 26 1.21 9.93 9.02
C PRO A 26 1.13 11.30 9.70
N THR A 27 1.66 12.31 9.03
CA THR A 27 1.54 13.71 9.45
C THR A 27 0.16 14.29 9.11
N ASN A 28 -0.19 15.43 9.73
CA ASN A 28 -1.41 16.16 9.35
C ASN A 28 -1.38 16.63 7.88
N LEU A 29 -0.19 16.91 7.34
CA LEU A 29 -0.01 17.28 5.95
C LEU A 29 -0.38 16.10 5.03
N PHE A 30 0.13 14.90 5.34
CA PHE A 30 -0.24 13.66 4.64
C PHE A 30 -1.75 13.50 4.59
N TRP A 31 -2.44 13.58 5.74
CA TRP A 31 -3.89 13.40 5.79
C TRP A 31 -4.66 14.41 4.95
N ARG A 32 -4.22 15.66 4.95
CA ARG A 32 -4.85 16.71 4.13
C ARG A 32 -4.69 16.44 2.64
N LYS A 33 -3.49 16.04 2.19
CA LYS A 33 -3.21 15.70 0.80
C LYS A 33 -4.01 14.46 0.38
N LEU A 34 -3.95 13.40 1.19
CA LEU A 34 -4.66 12.15 0.92
C LEU A 34 -6.17 12.35 0.83
N LYS A 35 -6.75 13.16 1.73
CA LYS A 35 -8.19 13.47 1.69
C LYS A 35 -8.60 14.17 0.40
N LYS A 36 -7.82 15.16 -0.05
CA LYS A 36 -8.06 15.84 -1.32
C LYS A 36 -7.98 14.85 -2.48
N LEU A 37 -6.95 14.01 -2.49
CA LEU A 37 -6.75 13.01 -3.52
C LEU A 37 -7.89 11.99 -3.59
N SER A 38 -8.26 11.40 -2.45
CA SER A 38 -9.32 10.39 -2.33
C SER A 38 -10.72 10.86 -2.74
N SER A 39 -10.90 12.14 -3.09
CA SER A 39 -12.15 12.64 -3.67
C SER A 39 -12.32 12.26 -5.15
N ARG A 40 -11.25 11.79 -5.81
CA ARG A 40 -11.22 11.47 -7.25
C ARG A 40 -11.57 10.02 -7.58
N PHE A 41 -11.61 9.15 -6.58
CA PHE A 41 -11.80 7.72 -6.73
C PHE A 41 -12.44 7.14 -5.46
N SER A 42 -12.80 5.86 -5.48
CA SER A 42 -13.68 5.27 -4.47
C SER A 42 -12.96 4.65 -3.27
N MET A 43 -11.75 4.14 -3.44
CA MET A 43 -11.03 3.40 -2.40
C MET A 43 -9.51 3.45 -2.56
N ILE A 44 -8.80 3.42 -1.42
CA ILE A 44 -7.35 3.18 -1.36
C ILE A 44 -7.10 1.80 -0.76
N ILE A 45 -6.15 1.05 -1.32
CA ILE A 45 -5.61 -0.17 -0.73
C ILE A 45 -4.19 0.10 -0.21
N ASP A 46 -4.02 0.09 1.10
CA ASP A 46 -2.70 0.14 1.74
C ASP A 46 -2.02 -1.23 1.61
N CYS A 47 -1.08 -1.31 0.69
CA CYS A 47 -0.37 -2.50 0.29
C CYS A 47 0.83 -2.72 1.21
N GLY A 48 0.80 -3.79 1.99
CA GLY A 48 1.80 -4.01 3.03
C GLY A 48 1.53 -3.20 4.30
N THR A 49 0.26 -3.12 4.70
CA THR A 49 -0.22 -2.27 5.79
C THR A 49 0.37 -2.63 7.17
N GLY A 50 0.99 -3.81 7.31
CA GLY A 50 1.49 -4.29 8.58
C GLY A 50 0.36 -4.53 9.58
N ASN A 51 0.21 -3.64 10.55
CA ASN A 51 -0.82 -3.74 11.58
C ASN A 51 -2.19 -3.18 11.18
N GLY A 52 -2.32 -2.54 10.02
CA GLY A 52 -3.59 -1.90 9.63
C GLY A 52 -3.84 -0.54 10.29
N ASP A 53 -2.84 0.03 10.98
CA ASP A 53 -2.96 1.32 11.67
C ASP A 53 -3.39 2.44 10.71
N LEU A 54 -2.78 2.49 9.52
CA LEU A 54 -3.03 3.55 8.54
C LEU A 54 -4.47 3.50 7.98
N PRO A 55 -4.99 2.36 7.47
CA PRO A 55 -6.39 2.20 7.11
C PRO A 55 -7.36 2.56 8.22
N LYS A 56 -7.09 2.11 9.45
CA LYS A 56 -7.92 2.41 10.61
C LYS A 56 -8.01 3.92 10.88
N GLU A 57 -6.87 4.61 10.85
CA GLU A 57 -6.80 6.05 11.03
C GLU A 57 -7.41 6.83 9.85
N ALA A 58 -7.29 6.32 8.63
CA ALA A 58 -7.89 6.88 7.43
C ALA A 58 -9.43 6.82 7.48
N MET A 59 -9.98 5.66 7.88
CA MET A 59 -11.42 5.47 8.07
C MET A 59 -11.97 6.44 9.12
N ALA A 60 -11.27 6.63 10.24
CA ALA A 60 -11.64 7.63 11.25
C ALA A 60 -11.66 9.08 10.73
N ARG A 61 -11.02 9.35 9.57
CA ARG A 61 -10.96 10.66 8.89
C ARG A 61 -11.91 10.76 7.69
N ASN A 62 -12.78 9.77 7.50
CA ASN A 62 -13.67 9.61 6.35
C ASN A 62 -12.91 9.46 5.01
N ILE A 63 -11.77 8.77 5.03
CA ILE A 63 -11.04 8.37 3.83
C ILE A 63 -11.24 6.86 3.68
N LYS A 64 -11.85 6.43 2.58
CA LYS A 64 -12.13 5.01 2.32
C LYS A 64 -10.82 4.28 2.02
N MET A 65 -10.36 3.48 2.97
CA MET A 65 -9.12 2.73 2.87
C MET A 65 -9.27 1.33 3.47
N ALA A 66 -8.67 0.34 2.81
CA ALA A 66 -8.50 -1.02 3.32
C ALA A 66 -7.01 -1.39 3.36
N GLY A 67 -6.63 -2.23 4.30
CA GLY A 67 -5.26 -2.72 4.43
C GLY A 67 -5.11 -4.16 3.96
N VAL A 68 -4.05 -4.43 3.21
CA VAL A 68 -3.65 -5.79 2.83
C VAL A 68 -2.21 -6.06 3.25
N ASP A 69 -1.93 -7.28 3.68
CA ASP A 69 -0.56 -7.75 3.92
C ASP A 69 -0.47 -9.24 3.58
N ILE A 70 0.74 -9.72 3.27
CA ILE A 70 1.00 -11.14 3.03
C ILE A 70 1.16 -11.93 4.34
N ILE A 71 1.36 -11.24 5.47
CA ILE A 71 1.62 -11.87 6.76
C ILE A 71 0.66 -11.35 7.82
N HIS A 72 0.09 -12.26 8.62
CA HIS A 72 -0.70 -11.88 9.78
C HIS A 72 0.20 -11.38 10.93
N ARG A 73 -0.18 -10.28 11.58
CA ARG A 73 0.52 -9.75 12.77
C ARG A 73 -0.35 -9.89 14.01
N LYS A 74 0.30 -10.11 15.15
CA LYS A 74 -0.38 -10.24 16.44
C LYS A 74 -1.28 -9.03 16.72
N GLY A 75 -2.53 -9.27 17.07
CA GLY A 75 -3.45 -8.19 17.42
C GLY A 75 -4.09 -7.46 16.23
N ASN A 76 -3.84 -7.90 14.99
CA ASN A 76 -4.66 -7.50 13.86
C ASN A 76 -5.99 -8.25 13.92
N ASP A 77 -7.11 -7.54 13.85
CA ASP A 77 -8.39 -8.18 13.54
C ASP A 77 -8.42 -8.50 12.02
N PRO A 78 -8.88 -9.70 11.59
CA PRO A 78 -9.10 -9.98 10.17
C PRO A 78 -9.97 -8.94 9.44
N CYS A 79 -10.83 -8.22 10.18
CA CYS A 79 -11.63 -7.13 9.63
C CYS A 79 -10.80 -5.85 9.36
N GLU A 80 -9.64 -5.71 10.01
CA GLU A 80 -8.76 -4.54 9.86
C GLU A 80 -7.70 -4.75 8.76
N VAL A 81 -7.22 -5.98 8.57
CA VAL A 81 -6.22 -6.33 7.54
C VAL A 81 -6.61 -7.63 6.84
N GLN A 82 -6.75 -7.57 5.51
CA GLN A 82 -6.95 -8.76 4.71
C GLN A 82 -5.60 -9.41 4.38
N ILE A 83 -5.48 -10.71 4.64
CA ILE A 83 -4.24 -11.46 4.37
C ILE A 83 -4.26 -11.94 2.92
N ILE A 84 -3.93 -11.01 2.01
CA ILE A 84 -3.95 -11.20 0.56
C ILE A 84 -2.73 -10.46 -0.03
N PRO A 85 -1.98 -11.08 -0.97
CA PRO A 85 -0.94 -10.39 -1.71
C PRO A 85 -1.47 -9.18 -2.47
N ALA A 86 -0.76 -8.05 -2.38
CA ALA A 86 -1.18 -6.80 -3.01
C ALA A 86 -1.38 -6.92 -4.53
N HIS A 87 -0.59 -7.76 -5.21
CA HIS A 87 -0.69 -7.98 -6.66
C HIS A 87 -2.00 -8.69 -7.07
N ARG A 88 -2.74 -9.27 -6.13
CA ARG A 88 -4.05 -9.91 -6.39
C ARG A 88 -5.24 -8.97 -6.20
N MET A 89 -4.97 -7.70 -5.86
CA MET A 89 -6.04 -6.74 -5.61
C MET A 89 -6.64 -6.23 -6.93
N PRO A 90 -7.97 -6.02 -6.98
CA PRO A 90 -8.66 -5.61 -8.20
C PRO A 90 -8.50 -4.10 -8.42
N PHE A 91 -7.29 -3.64 -8.69
CA PHE A 91 -7.03 -2.23 -9.00
C PHE A 91 -7.83 -1.78 -10.22
N SER A 92 -8.25 -0.53 -10.19
CA SER A 92 -9.05 0.10 -11.24
C SER A 92 -8.99 1.62 -11.10
N PRO A 93 -9.54 2.40 -12.05
CA PRO A 93 -9.62 3.85 -11.90
C PRO A 93 -10.29 4.31 -10.59
N ASP A 94 -11.13 3.47 -9.98
CA ASP A 94 -11.83 3.70 -8.72
C ASP A 94 -11.12 3.14 -7.47
N ILE A 95 -10.12 2.26 -7.63
CA ILE A 95 -9.44 1.56 -6.54
C ILE A 95 -7.93 1.70 -6.72
N TRP A 96 -7.34 2.61 -5.95
CA TRP A 96 -5.93 2.97 -6.07
C TRP A 96 -5.06 2.23 -5.06
N ALA A 97 -3.81 1.95 -5.46
CA ALA A 97 -2.81 1.35 -4.61
C ALA A 97 -2.06 2.42 -3.79
N LEU A 98 -1.71 2.10 -2.56
CA LEU A 98 -0.84 2.91 -1.70
C LEU A 98 0.23 2.03 -1.08
N ALA A 99 1.48 2.49 -1.09
CA ALA A 99 2.60 1.82 -0.44
C ALA A 99 3.38 2.79 0.45
N CYS A 100 3.48 2.46 1.74
CA CYS A 100 4.20 3.23 2.76
C CYS A 100 5.48 2.51 3.25
N ARG A 101 6.07 1.64 2.44
CA ARG A 101 7.26 0.87 2.81
C ARG A 101 8.35 1.02 1.75
N PRO A 102 9.64 1.01 2.15
CA PRO A 102 10.75 0.97 1.20
C PRO A 102 10.62 -0.23 0.25
N ASN A 103 11.13 -0.06 -0.97
CA ASN A 103 11.09 -1.08 -2.00
C ASN A 103 12.16 -2.14 -1.73
N HIS A 104 11.84 -3.12 -0.89
CA HIS A 104 12.67 -4.31 -0.78
C HIS A 104 12.34 -5.25 -1.94
N SER A 105 13.35 -5.54 -2.77
CA SER A 105 13.24 -6.55 -3.86
C SER A 105 12.32 -6.18 -5.04
N GLY A 106 12.08 -4.89 -5.29
CA GLY A 106 11.38 -4.43 -6.51
C GLY A 106 9.85 -4.51 -6.47
N TRP A 107 9.24 -4.86 -5.33
CA TRP A 107 7.80 -5.05 -5.21
C TRP A 107 6.98 -3.77 -5.44
N CYS A 108 7.50 -2.59 -5.08
CA CYS A 108 6.81 -1.31 -5.30
C CYS A 108 6.70 -0.99 -6.80
N CYS A 109 7.77 -1.22 -7.56
CA CYS A 109 7.78 -1.02 -9.02
C CYS A 109 6.74 -1.89 -9.70
N ASN A 110 6.68 -3.19 -9.38
CA ASN A 110 5.67 -4.08 -9.97
C ASN A 110 4.25 -3.69 -9.57
N LEU A 111 4.06 -3.23 -8.34
CA LEU A 111 2.75 -2.76 -7.89
C LEU A 111 2.32 -1.47 -8.61
N GLN A 112 3.28 -0.57 -8.89
CA GLN A 112 3.06 0.62 -9.70
C GLN A 112 2.69 0.25 -11.15
N GLU A 113 3.43 -0.68 -11.77
CA GLU A 113 3.13 -1.22 -13.10
C GLU A 113 1.72 -1.80 -13.15
N LEU A 114 1.37 -2.70 -12.21
CA LEU A 114 0.05 -3.31 -12.12
C LEU A 114 -1.07 -2.27 -11.95
N ALA A 115 -0.88 -1.27 -11.08
CA ALA A 115 -1.83 -0.19 -10.91
C ALA A 115 -2.03 0.57 -12.22
N THR A 116 -0.93 0.91 -12.91
CA THR A 116 -0.93 1.63 -14.19
C THR A 116 -1.63 0.85 -15.29
N GLU A 117 -1.31 -0.43 -15.45
CA GLU A 117 -1.95 -1.34 -16.41
C GLU A 117 -3.47 -1.47 -16.16
N SER A 118 -3.88 -1.37 -14.89
CA SER A 118 -5.28 -1.39 -14.48
C SER A 118 -6.00 -0.04 -14.61
N GLY A 119 -5.28 1.02 -15.02
CA GLY A 119 -5.79 2.40 -15.05
C GLY A 119 -6.00 3.03 -13.68
N ALA A 120 -5.46 2.42 -12.63
CA ALA A 120 -5.44 2.96 -11.27
C ALA A 120 -4.25 3.90 -11.07
N GLY A 121 -4.36 4.80 -10.10
CA GLY A 121 -3.19 5.52 -9.61
C GLY A 121 -2.43 4.73 -8.54
N PHE A 122 -1.17 5.11 -8.34
CA PHE A 122 -0.27 4.55 -7.34
C PHE A 122 0.25 5.66 -6.42
N ILE A 123 0.01 5.52 -5.11
CA ILE A 123 0.45 6.46 -4.08
C ILE A 123 1.66 5.87 -3.37
N TYR A 124 2.83 6.47 -3.59
CA TYR A 124 4.03 6.09 -2.86
C TYR A 124 4.34 7.07 -1.74
N VAL A 125 4.61 6.53 -0.55
CA VAL A 125 5.13 7.29 0.60
C VAL A 125 6.46 6.68 1.00
N GLY A 126 7.53 7.35 0.58
CA GLY A 126 8.90 6.95 0.88
C GLY A 126 9.73 8.11 1.39
N MET A 127 10.93 7.79 1.87
CA MET A 127 11.92 8.83 2.17
C MET A 127 12.42 9.45 0.86
N PRO A 128 12.64 10.77 0.79
CA PRO A 128 13.07 11.44 -0.44
C PRO A 128 14.31 10.80 -1.10
N ASN A 129 15.23 10.28 -0.29
CA ASN A 129 16.49 9.70 -0.75
C ASN A 129 16.34 8.33 -1.42
N ASN A 130 15.18 7.68 -1.33
CA ASN A 130 14.95 6.35 -1.88
C ASN A 130 13.98 6.35 -3.08
N MET A 131 13.47 7.51 -3.51
CA MET A 131 12.45 7.54 -4.56
C MET A 131 12.92 6.91 -5.87
N ASP A 132 14.13 7.24 -6.32
CA ASP A 132 14.68 6.74 -7.59
C ASP A 132 14.93 5.22 -7.58
N THR A 133 15.03 4.62 -6.39
CA THR A 133 15.18 3.16 -6.22
C THR A 133 13.85 2.46 -5.92
N ASP A 134 12.88 3.20 -5.39
CA ASP A 134 11.64 2.63 -4.89
C ASP A 134 10.51 2.65 -5.91
N VAL A 135 10.52 3.59 -6.85
CA VAL A 135 9.50 3.78 -7.88
C VAL A 135 10.12 4.14 -9.22
N ASP A 136 9.47 3.74 -10.31
CA ASP A 136 9.87 4.18 -11.65
C ASP A 136 9.18 5.53 -11.95
N LEU A 137 9.97 6.59 -12.11
CA LEU A 137 9.47 7.94 -12.40
C LEU A 137 9.11 8.13 -13.87
N ASP A 138 9.57 7.24 -14.77
CA ASP A 138 9.29 7.28 -16.21
C ASP A 138 7.92 6.66 -16.54
N LEU A 139 7.37 5.82 -15.66
CA LEU A 139 6.05 5.16 -15.81
C LEU A 139 4.86 6.05 -15.40
N ASN A 140 5.01 7.37 -15.57
CA ASN A 140 4.30 8.47 -14.91
C ASN A 140 4.88 8.77 -13.53
N PRO A 141 5.36 10.01 -13.26
CA PRO A 141 5.61 10.42 -11.89
C PRO A 141 4.30 10.21 -11.11
N PRO A 142 4.32 9.66 -9.88
CA PRO A 142 3.09 9.46 -9.13
C PRO A 142 2.35 10.79 -9.08
N ASP A 143 1.14 10.83 -9.65
CA ASP A 143 0.32 12.05 -9.84
C ASP A 143 0.19 12.87 -8.53
N ASP A 144 0.45 12.25 -7.38
CA ASP A 144 0.31 12.83 -6.06
C ASP A 144 1.44 12.39 -5.10
N LEU A 145 2.69 12.65 -5.47
CA LEU A 145 3.83 12.49 -4.56
C LEU A 145 3.58 13.22 -3.22
N ILE A 146 3.40 12.46 -2.13
CA ILE A 146 3.29 12.98 -0.77
C ILE A 146 4.65 12.84 -0.10
N LEU A 147 5.48 13.88 -0.27
CA LEU A 147 6.68 14.06 0.56
C LEU A 147 6.27 14.40 2.00
N ASP A 148 6.90 13.73 2.95
CA ASP A 148 6.87 14.02 4.38
C ASP A 148 7.98 15.01 4.77
#